data_AF-A0A0Q9SVH0-F1
#
_entry.id   AF-A0A0Q9SVH0-F1
#
_cell.length_a   1.000
_cell.length_b   1.000
_cell.length_c   1.000
_cell.angle_alpha   90.00
_cell.angle_beta   90.00
_cell.angle_gamma   90.00
#
_symmetry.space_group_name_H-M   'P 1'
#
loop_
_entity.id
_entity.type
_entity.pdbx_description
1 polymer ?
#
loop_
_entity_poly.entity_id
_entity_poly.type
_entity_poly.pdbx_seq_one_letter_code
_entity_poly.pdbx_strand_id
1 'polypeptide(L)'
;MYTGKITVSQLSQLKMIPDGQCIIPQSIYDYGWLACLPIVNIITLPQISNCIALDFSKDSIIDYLIRNNDKDLFWKFQNKNSHFISKSEMSEYNLYSAREQNIANRLEKNGFVYPCNMQEVIGLFIKLGIMIECPDNQSEIKMDLIILPFPKPDTLLGII
;
A
#
# COMPACT_ATOMS: atom_id res chain seq x y z
N MET A 1 2.64 -21.46 9.07
CA MET A 1 1.17 -21.51 8.94
C MET A 1 0.58 -20.33 9.72
N TYR A 2 0.05 -19.32 9.02
CA TYR A 2 -0.63 -18.18 9.63
C TYR A 2 -2.09 -18.55 9.93
N THR A 3 -2.30 -19.35 10.97
CA THR A 3 -3.62 -19.86 11.36
C THR A 3 -4.56 -18.70 11.71
N GLY A 4 -5.63 -18.52 10.92
CA GLY A 4 -6.75 -17.61 11.22
C GLY A 4 -6.82 -16.32 10.42
N LYS A 5 -5.83 -15.97 9.59
CA LYS A 5 -5.91 -14.81 8.69
C LYS A 5 -6.48 -15.22 7.33
N ILE A 6 -7.50 -14.48 6.86
CA ILE A 6 -8.01 -14.58 5.50
C ILE A 6 -7.16 -13.69 4.60
N THR A 7 -6.66 -14.23 3.50
CA THR A 7 -5.75 -13.50 2.60
C THR A 7 -6.17 -13.58 1.13
N VAL A 8 -5.61 -12.70 0.29
CA VAL A 8 -5.90 -12.67 -1.15
C VAL A 8 -5.48 -13.98 -1.83
N SER A 9 -4.31 -14.55 -1.49
CA SER A 9 -3.89 -15.82 -2.09
C SER A 9 -4.85 -16.97 -1.77
N GLN A 10 -5.38 -17.02 -0.55
CA GLN A 10 -6.38 -18.03 -0.15
C GLN A 10 -7.68 -17.87 -0.95
N LEU A 11 -8.16 -16.64 -1.11
CA LEU A 11 -9.36 -16.39 -1.93
C LEU A 11 -9.12 -16.74 -3.40
N SER A 12 -7.92 -16.47 -3.93
CA SER A 12 -7.53 -16.84 -5.29
C SER A 12 -7.52 -18.36 -5.47
N GLN A 13 -6.91 -19.12 -4.54
CA GLN A 13 -6.88 -20.58 -4.55
C GLN A 13 -8.28 -21.21 -4.50
N LEU A 14 -9.21 -20.57 -3.79
CA LEU A 14 -10.62 -20.97 -3.72
C LEU A 14 -11.45 -20.52 -4.92
N LYS A 15 -10.83 -19.89 -5.94
CA LYS A 15 -11.49 -19.33 -7.14
C LYS A 15 -12.58 -18.31 -6.80
N MET A 16 -12.39 -17.56 -5.72
CA MET A 16 -13.31 -16.49 -5.30
C MET A 16 -12.96 -15.13 -5.90
N ILE A 17 -11.83 -15.03 -6.62
CA ILE A 17 -11.42 -13.86 -7.38
C ILE A 17 -11.60 -14.18 -8.86
N PRO A 18 -12.53 -13.54 -9.58
CA PRO A 18 -12.66 -13.74 -11.02
C PRO A 18 -11.39 -13.29 -11.76
N ASP A 19 -11.07 -13.95 -12.86
CA ASP A 19 -9.91 -13.61 -13.69
C ASP A 19 -9.96 -12.14 -14.13
N GLY A 20 -8.83 -11.44 -13.98
CA GLY A 20 -8.72 -10.01 -14.31
C GLY A 20 -9.34 -9.06 -13.29
N GLN A 21 -9.82 -9.55 -12.14
CA GLN A 21 -10.23 -8.72 -11.01
C GLN A 21 -9.17 -8.71 -9.91
N CYS A 22 -9.17 -7.65 -9.11
CA CYS A 22 -8.36 -7.55 -7.90
C CYS A 22 -9.27 -7.36 -6.68
N ILE A 23 -8.79 -7.75 -5.51
CA ILE A 23 -9.49 -7.55 -4.25
C ILE A 23 -8.72 -6.52 -3.42
N ILE A 24 -9.34 -5.37 -3.22
CA ILE A 24 -8.96 -4.50 -2.10
C ILE A 24 -9.80 -4.92 -0.89
N PRO A 25 -9.17 -5.27 0.24
CA PRO A 25 -9.89 -5.57 1.46
C PRO A 25 -10.81 -4.43 1.86
N GLN A 26 -12.12 -4.70 2.03
CA GLN A 26 -13.10 -3.68 2.39
C GLN A 26 -12.72 -2.95 3.71
N SER A 27 -12.04 -3.65 4.62
CA SER A 27 -11.50 -3.06 5.86
C SER A 27 -10.49 -1.93 5.65
N ILE A 28 -9.85 -1.83 4.47
CA ILE A 28 -9.01 -0.67 4.14
C ILE A 28 -9.86 0.62 4.14
N TYR A 29 -11.09 0.54 3.65
CA TYR A 29 -12.06 1.63 3.68
C TYR A 29 -12.69 1.75 5.06
N ASP A 30 -13.23 0.66 5.61
CA ASP A 30 -14.04 0.69 6.83
C ASP A 30 -13.25 1.13 8.07
N TYR A 31 -11.94 0.81 8.11
CA TYR A 31 -11.09 1.20 9.23
C TYR A 31 -10.34 2.53 8.99
N GLY A 32 -10.55 3.22 7.86
CA GLY A 32 -9.95 4.52 7.64
C GLY A 32 -8.45 4.50 7.29
N TRP A 33 -7.93 3.38 6.77
CA TRP A 33 -6.53 3.30 6.31
C TRP A 33 -6.20 4.33 5.23
N LEU A 34 -7.18 4.74 4.42
CA LEU A 34 -7.01 5.77 3.40
C LEU A 34 -6.57 7.14 3.95
N ALA A 35 -6.93 7.44 5.20
CA ALA A 35 -6.54 8.68 5.87
C ALA A 35 -5.16 8.59 6.54
N CYS A 36 -4.56 7.40 6.57
CA CYS A 36 -3.34 7.10 7.30
C CYS A 36 -2.16 6.69 6.42
N LEU A 37 -2.44 6.34 5.17
CA LEU A 37 -1.44 5.88 4.21
C LEU A 37 -1.18 6.96 3.16
N PRO A 38 0.07 7.11 2.68
CA PRO A 38 0.36 7.98 1.54
C PRO A 38 -0.55 7.64 0.34
N ILE A 39 -1.07 8.64 -0.38
CA ILE A 39 -1.99 8.44 -1.53
C ILE A 39 -1.40 7.47 -2.52
N VAL A 40 -0.13 7.71 -2.82
CA VAL A 40 0.69 6.93 -3.74
C VAL A 40 0.79 5.46 -3.34
N ASN A 41 0.75 5.14 -2.05
CA ASN A 41 0.81 3.76 -1.59
C ASN A 41 -0.56 3.10 -1.72
N ILE A 42 -1.64 3.84 -1.47
CA ILE A 42 -3.01 3.32 -1.57
C ILE A 42 -3.29 2.85 -3.00
N ILE A 43 -2.87 3.64 -4.00
CA ILE A 43 -3.13 3.32 -5.41
C ILE A 43 -2.37 2.08 -5.91
N THR A 44 -1.38 1.58 -5.17
CA THR A 44 -0.68 0.33 -5.53
C THR A 44 -1.36 -0.92 -5.00
N LEU A 45 -2.24 -0.81 -4.00
CA LEU A 45 -2.94 -1.97 -3.43
C LEU A 45 -3.69 -2.83 -4.47
N PRO A 46 -4.40 -2.26 -5.48
CA PRO A 46 -5.01 -3.07 -6.54
C PRO A 46 -3.97 -3.85 -7.35
N GLN A 47 -2.85 -3.19 -7.71
CA GLN A 47 -1.78 -3.80 -8.49
C GLN A 47 -1.09 -4.92 -7.71
N ILE A 48 -0.80 -4.68 -6.43
CA ILE A 48 -0.26 -5.68 -5.50
C ILE A 48 -1.22 -6.87 -5.39
N SER A 49 -2.51 -6.62 -5.17
CA SER A 49 -3.53 -7.68 -5.09
C SER A 49 -3.56 -8.53 -6.36
N ASN A 50 -3.54 -7.91 -7.53
CA ASN A 50 -3.51 -8.61 -8.81
C ASN A 50 -2.24 -9.47 -8.94
N CYS A 51 -1.06 -8.94 -8.62
CA CYS A 51 0.18 -9.72 -8.70
C CYS A 51 0.18 -10.91 -7.71
N ILE A 52 -0.39 -10.75 -6.51
CA ILE A 52 -0.56 -11.84 -5.55
C ILE A 52 -1.51 -12.91 -6.11
N ALA A 53 -2.62 -12.51 -6.72
CA ALA A 53 -3.56 -13.43 -7.35
C ALA A 53 -2.93 -14.23 -8.51
N LEU A 54 -1.96 -13.62 -9.21
CA LEU A 54 -1.14 -14.23 -10.26
C LEU A 54 0.09 -15.01 -9.72
N ASP A 55 0.20 -15.20 -8.41
CA ASP A 55 1.27 -15.97 -7.75
C ASP A 55 2.69 -15.39 -7.92
N PHE A 56 2.83 -14.07 -8.06
CA PHE A 56 4.13 -13.42 -8.21
C PHE A 56 4.95 -13.49 -6.91
N SER A 57 6.27 -13.63 -7.06
CA SER A 57 7.23 -13.46 -5.96
C SER A 57 7.34 -11.99 -5.52
N LYS A 58 7.86 -11.75 -4.32
CA LYS A 58 8.06 -10.38 -3.79
C LYS A 58 8.84 -9.50 -4.76
N ASP A 59 9.95 -10.01 -5.27
CA ASP A 59 10.81 -9.28 -6.20
C ASP A 59 10.08 -9.00 -7.52
N SER A 60 9.30 -9.96 -8.02
CA SER A 60 8.49 -9.79 -9.22
C SER A 60 7.39 -8.74 -9.05
N ILE A 61 6.77 -8.66 -7.87
CA ILE A 61 5.79 -7.61 -7.53
C ILE A 61 6.47 -6.24 -7.56
N ILE A 62 7.62 -6.10 -6.89
CA ILE A 62 8.37 -4.83 -6.84
C ILE A 62 8.76 -4.39 -8.25
N ASP A 63 9.32 -5.31 -9.05
CA ASP A 63 9.70 -5.07 -10.43
C ASP A 63 8.49 -4.66 -11.30
N TYR A 64 7.36 -5.35 -11.16
CA TYR A 64 6.13 -5.02 -11.87
C TYR A 64 5.65 -3.61 -11.52
N LEU A 65 5.62 -3.27 -10.23
CA LEU A 65 5.22 -1.94 -9.76
C LEU A 65 6.18 -0.86 -10.26
N ILE A 66 7.49 -1.11 -10.29
CA ILE A 66 8.48 -0.15 -10.81
C ILE A 66 8.33 0.04 -12.33
N ARG A 67 8.07 -1.03 -13.09
CA ARG A 67 7.93 -0.95 -14.55
C ARG A 67 6.61 -0.32 -15.00
N ASN A 68 5.52 -0.61 -14.28
CA ASN A 68 4.21 -0.01 -14.54
C ASN A 68 3.99 1.31 -13.81
N ASN A 69 5.00 1.78 -13.07
CA ASN A 69 5.06 3.16 -12.60
C ASN A 69 5.41 4.09 -13.76
N ASP A 70 4.39 4.38 -14.57
CA ASP A 70 4.49 5.36 -15.65
C ASP A 70 4.57 6.75 -15.03
N LYS A 71 5.80 7.16 -14.67
CA LYS A 71 6.36 8.50 -14.35
C LYS A 71 5.62 9.45 -13.38
N ASP A 72 4.37 9.23 -13.00
CA ASP A 72 3.54 10.17 -12.23
C ASP A 72 2.69 9.51 -11.13
N LEU A 73 2.62 8.17 -11.07
CA LEU A 73 1.85 7.46 -10.03
C LEU A 73 2.51 7.55 -8.65
N PHE A 74 3.84 7.60 -8.60
CA PHE A 74 4.58 7.72 -7.35
C PHE A 74 5.05 9.13 -7.12
N TRP A 75 4.12 9.92 -6.61
CA TRP A 75 4.33 11.31 -6.25
C TRP A 75 5.39 11.42 -5.14
N LYS A 76 6.63 11.74 -5.53
CA LYS A 76 7.64 12.25 -4.61
C LYS A 76 7.24 13.68 -4.25
N PHE A 77 6.36 13.84 -3.26
CA PHE A 77 5.87 15.15 -2.79
C PHE A 77 7.01 16.10 -2.44
N GLN A 78 8.16 15.54 -2.06
CA GLN A 78 9.36 16.28 -1.71
C GLN A 78 10.09 16.91 -2.91
N ASN A 79 9.78 16.52 -4.16
CA ASN A 79 10.60 16.83 -5.33
C ASN A 79 9.89 17.58 -6.48
N LYS A 80 8.65 18.09 -6.30
CA LYS A 80 8.03 18.89 -7.37
C LYS A 80 8.59 20.33 -7.37
N ASN A 81 9.21 20.68 -8.48
CA ASN A 81 9.57 22.06 -8.81
C ASN A 81 8.31 22.94 -8.78
N SER A 82 8.41 24.06 -8.09
CA SER A 82 7.33 25.01 -7.77
C SER A 82 6.86 25.87 -8.96
N HIS A 83 6.95 25.37 -10.19
CA HIS A 83 6.48 26.09 -11.38
C HIS A 83 5.02 25.73 -11.66
N PHE A 84 4.12 26.31 -10.88
CA PHE A 84 2.68 26.18 -11.11
C PHE A 84 2.25 27.09 -12.26
N ILE A 85 1.48 26.55 -13.20
CA ILE A 85 0.94 27.26 -14.36
C ILE A 85 -0.30 28.07 -13.95
N SER A 86 -1.02 27.64 -12.90
CA SER A 86 -2.24 28.30 -12.42
C SER A 86 -2.39 28.32 -10.89
N LYS A 87 -3.23 29.23 -10.39
CA LYS A 87 -3.64 29.26 -8.97
C LYS A 87 -4.40 28.00 -8.54
N SER A 88 -5.15 27.38 -9.46
CA SER A 88 -5.89 26.14 -9.20
C SER A 88 -4.91 25.00 -8.93
N GLU A 89 -3.91 24.85 -9.79
CA GLU A 89 -2.85 23.85 -9.66
C GLU A 89 -2.05 24.02 -8.36
N MET A 90 -1.70 25.28 -8.01
CA MET A 90 -1.05 25.58 -6.74
C MET A 90 -1.92 25.20 -5.53
N SER A 91 -3.24 25.45 -5.60
CA SER A 91 -4.17 25.15 -4.51
C SER A 91 -4.34 23.63 -4.32
N GLU A 92 -4.48 22.91 -5.42
CA GLU A 92 -4.53 21.44 -5.42
C GLU A 92 -3.23 20.83 -4.87
N TYR A 93 -2.08 21.34 -5.31
CA TYR A 93 -0.78 20.92 -4.77
C TYR A 93 -0.69 21.15 -3.26
N ASN A 94 -1.09 22.32 -2.77
CA ASN A 94 -1.04 22.65 -1.34
C ASN A 94 -1.93 21.72 -0.52
N LEU A 95 -3.12 21.37 -1.02
CA LEU A 95 -4.02 20.44 -0.36
C LEU A 95 -3.39 19.05 -0.21
N TYR A 96 -2.85 18.49 -1.29
CA TYR A 96 -2.20 17.18 -1.24
C TYR A 96 -0.93 17.20 -0.39
N SER A 97 -0.12 18.26 -0.51
CA SER A 97 1.10 18.44 0.29
C SER A 97 0.79 18.50 1.79
N ALA A 98 -0.22 19.26 2.20
CA ALA A 98 -0.65 19.35 3.60
C ALA A 98 -1.14 17.99 4.13
N ARG A 99 -1.89 17.24 3.31
CA ARG A 99 -2.33 15.88 3.66
C ARG A 99 -1.14 14.95 3.87
N GLU A 100 -0.19 14.92 2.94
CA GLU A 100 0.98 14.03 3.02
C GLU A 100 1.92 14.40 4.16
N GLN A 101 2.08 15.69 4.46
CA GLN A 101 2.79 16.14 5.66
C GLN A 101 2.11 15.65 6.94
N ASN A 102 0.77 15.69 7.02
CA ASN A 102 0.04 15.14 8.17
C ASN A 102 0.31 13.64 8.33
N ILE A 103 0.30 12.90 7.23
CA ILE A 103 0.57 11.46 7.23
C ILE A 103 2.01 11.16 7.63
N ALA A 104 2.99 11.87 7.06
CA ALA A 104 4.39 11.74 7.44
C ALA A 104 4.58 11.95 8.94
N ASN A 105 4.06 13.06 9.47
CA ASN A 105 4.11 13.37 10.90
C ASN A 105 3.45 12.29 11.76
N ARG A 106 2.33 11.70 11.30
CA ARG A 106 1.64 10.64 12.01
C ARG A 106 2.44 9.35 12.02
N LEU A 107 2.99 8.95 10.88
CA LEU A 107 3.86 7.78 10.76
C LEU A 107 5.08 7.93 11.69
N GLU A 108 5.77 9.07 11.62
CA GLU A 108 6.97 9.36 12.42
C GLU A 108 6.69 9.34 13.93
N LYS A 109 5.59 9.97 14.37
CA LYS A 109 5.17 9.95 15.78
C LYS A 109 4.93 8.55 16.32
N ASN A 110 4.56 7.61 15.46
CA ASN A 110 4.28 6.22 15.83
C ASN A 110 5.43 5.27 15.46
N GLY A 111 6.63 5.80 15.17
CA GLY A 111 7.84 5.00 14.92
C GLY A 111 7.94 4.39 13.53
N PHE A 112 7.12 4.85 12.58
CA PHE A 112 7.21 4.48 11.17
C PHE A 112 7.92 5.55 10.35
N VAL A 113 8.39 5.17 9.17
CA VAL A 113 9.07 6.07 8.24
C VAL A 113 8.19 6.29 7.03
N TYR A 114 8.08 7.54 6.58
CA TYR A 114 7.40 7.84 5.32
C TYR A 114 8.20 7.25 4.14
N PRO A 115 7.59 6.42 3.28
CA PRO A 115 8.32 5.68 2.26
C PRO A 115 8.65 6.55 1.04
N CYS A 116 9.87 6.38 0.52
CA CYS A 116 10.43 7.10 -0.62
C CYS A 116 10.60 6.22 -1.88
N ASN A 117 10.41 4.90 -1.75
CA ASN A 117 10.51 3.92 -2.84
C ASN A 117 9.63 2.69 -2.56
N MET A 118 9.53 1.77 -3.54
CA MET A 118 8.61 0.62 -3.44
C MET A 118 8.98 -0.40 -2.40
N GLN A 119 10.27 -0.60 -2.16
CA GLN A 119 10.72 -1.49 -1.10
C GLN A 119 10.25 -0.97 0.26
N GLU A 120 10.33 0.35 0.48
CA GLU A 120 9.83 1.00 1.69
C GLU A 120 8.31 0.98 1.80
N VAL A 121 7.57 1.12 0.69
CA VAL A 121 6.09 0.99 0.70
C VAL A 121 5.67 -0.41 1.14
N ILE A 122 6.25 -1.43 0.54
CA ILE A 122 5.98 -2.83 0.91
C ILE A 122 6.37 -3.07 2.38
N GLY A 123 7.55 -2.59 2.79
CA GLY A 123 8.00 -2.67 4.17
C GLY A 123 7.04 -2.01 5.16
N LEU A 124 6.49 -0.84 4.80
CA LEU A 124 5.48 -0.16 5.59
C LEU A 124 4.20 -0.99 5.71
N PHE A 125 3.69 -1.55 4.62
CA PHE A 125 2.47 -2.39 4.65
C PHE A 125 2.64 -3.65 5.50
N ILE A 126 3.82 -4.26 5.48
CA ILE A 126 4.13 -5.40 6.35
C ILE A 126 4.14 -4.96 7.82
N LYS A 127 4.84 -3.85 8.14
CA LYS A 127 4.91 -3.31 9.50
C LYS A 127 3.55 -2.91 10.07
N LEU A 128 2.67 -2.40 9.21
CA LEU A 128 1.29 -2.04 9.58
C LEU A 128 0.34 -3.24 9.67
N GLY A 129 0.80 -4.45 9.33
CA GLY A 129 -0.02 -5.66 9.37
C GLY A 129 -1.06 -5.74 8.24
N ILE A 130 -0.88 -4.97 7.17
CA ILE A 130 -1.71 -5.02 5.95
C ILE A 130 -1.26 -6.17 5.05
N MET A 131 0.05 -6.43 5.01
CA MET A 131 0.67 -7.50 4.24
C MET A 131 1.48 -8.44 5.11
N ILE A 132 1.74 -9.64 4.59
CA ILE A 132 2.63 -10.63 5.20
C ILE A 132 3.58 -11.22 4.17
N GLU A 133 4.72 -11.67 4.65
CA GLU A 133 5.65 -12.49 3.87
C GLU A 133 5.39 -13.96 4.15
N CYS A 134 5.28 -14.74 3.09
CA CYS A 134 5.05 -16.17 3.11
C CYS A 134 6.22 -16.86 2.39
N PRO A 135 7.04 -17.66 3.08
CA PRO A 135 8.03 -18.47 2.40
C PRO A 135 7.31 -19.52 1.54
N ASP A 136 7.67 -19.63 0.28
CA ASP A 136 7.25 -20.72 -0.60
C ASP A 136 8.15 -21.95 -0.38
N ASN A 137 7.64 -23.11 -0.79
CA ASN A 137 8.34 -24.40 -0.78
C ASN A 137 9.66 -24.39 -1.57
N GLN A 138 9.85 -23.39 -2.45
CA GLN A 138 11.05 -23.19 -3.27
C GLN A 138 12.05 -22.17 -2.67
N SER A 139 11.88 -21.77 -1.41
CA SER A 139 12.67 -20.70 -0.74
C SER A 139 12.51 -19.30 -1.33
N GLU A 140 11.54 -19.09 -2.23
CA GLU A 140 11.14 -17.74 -2.64
C GLU A 140 10.23 -17.10 -1.60
N ILE A 141 10.38 -15.79 -1.40
CA ILE A 141 9.49 -15.03 -0.53
C ILE A 141 8.30 -14.56 -1.38
N LYS A 142 7.13 -15.10 -1.09
CA LYS A 142 5.85 -14.61 -1.60
C LYS A 142 5.26 -13.57 -0.64
N MET A 143 4.41 -12.73 -1.19
CA MET A 143 3.66 -11.75 -0.40
C MET A 143 2.19 -12.11 -0.42
N ASP A 144 1.49 -11.71 0.64
CA ASP A 144 0.05 -11.83 0.68
C ASP A 144 -0.59 -10.61 1.35
N LEU A 145 -1.81 -10.30 0.94
CA LEU A 145 -2.58 -9.17 1.43
C LEU A 145 -3.65 -9.71 2.38
N ILE A 146 -3.73 -9.15 3.59
CA ILE A 146 -4.68 -9.59 4.61
C ILE A 146 -6.04 -8.92 4.34
N ILE A 147 -7.11 -9.72 4.28
CA ILE A 147 -8.48 -9.24 4.01
C ILE A 147 -9.08 -8.47 5.20
N LEU A 148 -8.61 -8.75 6.42
CA LEU A 148 -8.97 -8.00 7.62
C LEU A 148 -7.69 -7.68 8.41
N PRO A 149 -6.93 -6.64 8.01
CA PRO A 149 -5.71 -6.25 8.70
C PRO A 149 -5.98 -5.96 10.17
N PHE A 150 -5.08 -6.43 11.02
CA PHE A 150 -5.06 -6.15 12.45
C PHE A 150 -3.62 -5.89 12.88
N PRO A 151 -3.37 -4.94 13.79
CA PRO A 151 -4.34 -4.05 14.45
C PRO A 151 -4.94 -2.95 13.55
N LYS A 152 -6.02 -2.31 14.01
CA LYS A 152 -6.69 -1.19 13.31
C LYS A 152 -5.79 0.05 13.29
N PRO A 153 -5.92 0.95 12.30
CA PRO A 153 -5.07 2.13 12.20
C PRO A 153 -5.22 3.07 13.40
N ASP A 154 -6.40 3.20 14.00
CA ASP A 154 -6.59 4.01 15.22
C ASP A 154 -5.70 3.54 16.37
N THR A 155 -5.50 2.23 16.49
CA THR A 155 -4.64 1.61 17.51
C THR A 155 -3.15 1.80 17.21
N LEU A 156 -2.77 1.80 15.93
CA LEU A 156 -1.37 1.90 15.49
C LEU A 156 -0.86 3.32 15.34
N LEU A 157 -1.74 4.23 14.92
CA LEU A 157 -1.39 5.56 14.45
C LEU A 157 -2.07 6.67 15.26
N GLY A 158 -2.92 6.32 16.22
CA GLY A 158 -3.55 7.25 17.15
C GLY A 158 -4.49 8.23 16.44
N ILE A 159 -5.56 7.73 15.82
CA ILE A 159 -6.62 8.60 15.29
C ILE A 159 -7.55 8.94 16.45
N ILE A 160 -7.27 10.05 17.14
CA ILE A 160 -8.21 10.74 18.04
C ILE A 160 -8.12 12.23 17.73
#